data_AF-A0A0G2BGG2-F1
#
_entry.id   AF-A0A0G2BGG2-F1
#
_cell.length_a   1.000
_cell.length_b   1.000
_cell.length_c   1.000
_cell.angle_alpha   90.00
_cell.angle_beta   90.00
_cell.angle_gamma   90.00
#
_symmetry.space_group_name_H-M   'P 1'
#
loop_
_entity.id
_entity.type
_entity.pdbx_description
1 polymer ?
#
loop_
_entity_poly.entity_id
_entity_poly.type
_entity_poly.pdbx_seq_one_letter_code
_entity_poly.pdbx_strand_id
1 'polypeptide(L)'
;ANNVSGIQFLMDDMAALRDRARSESIAKAKKQAEDLAEELGMSLGKLTSYGEDISSFPDTGYGKGGYGGGGGTVMAEGPVPIGEQEFTLRVYLTYELR
;
A
#
# COMPACT_ATOMS: atom_id res chain seq x y z
N ALA A 1 -20.24 -21.26 -24.09
CA ALA A 1 -18.87 -20.89 -23.69
C ALA A 1 -18.67 -19.43 -24.06
N ASN A 2 -18.71 -18.53 -23.08
CA ASN A 2 -18.57 -17.09 -23.29
C ASN A 2 -17.31 -16.62 -22.57
N ASN A 3 -16.48 -15.89 -23.30
CA ASN A 3 -15.05 -15.75 -23.08
C ASN A 3 -14.70 -15.01 -21.79
N VAL A 4 -14.02 -15.79 -20.94
CA VAL A 4 -13.31 -15.47 -19.69
C VAL A 4 -12.00 -14.68 -19.95
N SER A 5 -11.71 -14.28 -21.19
CA SER A 5 -10.42 -13.66 -21.55
C SER A 5 -10.21 -12.25 -21.00
N GLY A 6 -11.26 -11.42 -20.94
CA GLY A 6 -11.13 -10.05 -20.42
C GLY A 6 -10.89 -10.01 -18.91
N ILE A 7 -11.54 -10.93 -18.17
CA ILE A 7 -11.37 -11.06 -16.71
C ILE A 7 -9.96 -11.55 -16.39
N GLN A 8 -9.42 -12.49 -17.18
CA GLN A 8 -8.07 -13.02 -16.97
C GLN A 8 -6.99 -11.95 -17.20
N PHE A 9 -7.11 -11.14 -18.26
CA PHE A 9 -6.20 -10.02 -18.51
C PHE A 9 -6.24 -8.97 -17.38
N LEU A 10 -7.45 -8.60 -16.91
CA LEU A 10 -7.60 -7.70 -15.77
C LEU A 10 -6.96 -8.25 -14.49
N MET A 11 -7.07 -9.56 -14.24
CA MET A 11 -6.45 -10.19 -13.07
C MET A 11 -4.93 -10.21 -13.15
N ASP A 12 -4.37 -10.51 -14.32
CA ASP A 12 -2.91 -10.53 -14.54
C ASP A 12 -2.31 -9.12 -14.37
N ASP A 13 -2.98 -8.09 -14.90
CA ASP A 13 -2.57 -6.69 -14.73
C ASP A 13 -2.64 -6.26 -13.26
N MET A 14 -3.69 -6.64 -12.54
CA MET A 14 -3.81 -6.35 -11.11
C MET A 14 -2.73 -7.03 -10.27
N ALA A 15 -2.31 -8.24 -10.63
CA ALA A 15 -1.20 -8.92 -9.96
C ALA A 15 0.12 -8.17 -10.21
N ALA A 16 0.39 -7.79 -11.47
CA ALA A 16 1.58 -7.03 -11.82
C ALA A 16 1.64 -5.65 -11.11
N LEU A 17 0.49 -4.96 -11.01
CA LEU A 17 0.38 -3.70 -10.29
C LEU A 17 0.66 -3.86 -8.78
N ARG A 18 0.14 -4.94 -8.17
CA ARG A 18 0.41 -5.24 -6.75
C ARG A 18 1.88 -5.54 -6.49
N ASP A 19 2.53 -6.30 -7.37
CA ASP A 19 3.94 -6.63 -7.23
C ASP A 19 4.86 -5.41 -7.39
N ARG A 20 4.51 -4.49 -8.31
CA ARG A 20 5.18 -3.20 -8.42
C ARG A 20 4.98 -2.36 -7.15
N ALA A 21 3.73 -2.21 -6.68
CA ALA A 21 3.42 -1.44 -5.47
C ALA A 21 4.13 -2.02 -4.22
N ARG A 22 4.20 -3.35 -4.09
CA ARG A 22 4.96 -4.01 -3.03
C ARG A 22 6.43 -3.64 -3.10
N SER A 23 7.04 -3.76 -4.27
CA SER A 23 8.47 -3.50 -4.48
C SER A 23 8.83 -2.05 -4.16
N GLU A 24 8.00 -1.10 -4.60
CA GLU A 24 8.17 0.32 -4.30
C GLU A 24 8.00 0.61 -2.81
N SER A 25 6.99 0.04 -2.16
CA SER A 25 6.76 0.20 -0.72
C SER A 25 7.89 -0.38 0.13
N ILE A 26 8.44 -1.54 -0.24
CA ILE A 26 9.61 -2.12 0.44
C ILE A 26 10.82 -1.19 0.30
N ALA A 27 11.10 -0.69 -0.91
CA ALA A 27 12.22 0.21 -1.14
C ALA A 27 12.10 1.49 -0.31
N LYS A 28 10.89 2.09 -0.27
CA LYS A 28 10.60 3.27 0.54
C LYS A 28 10.77 3.00 2.03
N ALA A 29 10.19 1.90 2.53
CA ALA A 29 10.29 1.53 3.95
C ALA A 29 11.73 1.24 4.37
N LYS A 30 12.53 0.58 3.52
CA LYS A 30 13.95 0.34 3.77
C LYS A 30 14.73 1.64 3.85
N LYS A 31 14.53 2.55 2.89
CA LYS A 31 15.17 3.86 2.90
C LYS A 31 14.82 4.66 4.15
N GLN A 32 13.55 4.68 4.55
CA GLN A 32 13.14 5.34 5.79
C GLN A 32 13.80 4.74 7.04
N ALA A 33 13.98 3.42 7.07
CA ALA A 33 14.67 2.75 8.17
C ALA A 33 16.18 3.06 8.20
N GLU A 34 16.82 3.15 7.02
CA GLU A 34 18.22 3.57 6.88
C GLU A 34 18.41 5.02 7.34
N ASP A 35 17.62 5.96 6.81
CA ASP A 35 17.66 7.37 7.17
C ASP A 35 17.42 7.55 8.70
N LEU A 36 16.45 6.83 9.29
CA LEU A 36 16.19 6.87 10.73
C LEU A 36 17.35 6.30 11.56
N ALA A 37 17.98 5.22 11.13
CA ALA A 37 19.13 4.65 11.83
C ALA A 37 20.30 5.66 11.84
N GLU A 38 20.58 6.32 10.72
CA GLU A 38 21.59 7.37 10.60
C GLU A 38 21.31 8.56 11.53
N GLU A 39 20.06 9.03 11.60
CA GLU A 39 19.63 10.10 12.52
C GLU A 39 19.83 9.71 13.99
N LEU A 40 19.68 8.44 14.32
CA LEU A 40 19.92 7.90 15.66
C LEU A 40 21.40 7.61 15.96
N GLY A 41 22.30 7.80 14.97
CA GLY A 41 23.72 7.45 15.09
C GLY A 41 23.97 5.94 15.19
N MET A 42 23.03 5.14 14.70
CA MET A 42 23.07 3.67 14.70
C MET A 42 23.16 3.14 13.27
N SER A 43 23.48 1.86 13.14
CA SER A 43 23.46 1.13 11.87
C SER A 43 22.21 0.25 11.77
N LEU A 44 21.60 0.23 10.59
CA LEU A 44 20.49 -0.69 10.31
C LEU A 44 21.00 -2.14 10.28
N GLY A 45 20.45 -2.98 11.15
CA GLY A 45 20.80 -4.38 11.32
C GLY A 45 19.98 -5.34 10.45
N LYS A 46 19.78 -6.56 10.94
CA LYS A 46 19.03 -7.59 10.22
C LYS A 46 17.53 -7.30 10.25
N LEU A 47 16.83 -7.64 9.17
CA LEU A 47 15.36 -7.68 9.15
C LEU A 47 14.88 -8.80 10.08
N THR A 48 13.98 -8.48 11.00
CA THR A 48 13.40 -9.43 11.97
C THR A 48 11.95 -9.74 11.67
N SER A 49 11.22 -8.83 11.04
CA SER A 49 9.83 -9.01 10.67
C SER A 49 9.46 -8.27 9.40
N TYR A 50 8.58 -8.88 8.61
CA TYR A 50 7.95 -8.32 7.43
C TYR A 50 6.45 -8.52 7.53
N GLY A 51 5.69 -7.47 7.26
CA GLY A 51 4.24 -7.51 7.13
C GLY A 51 3.78 -6.68 5.95
N GLU A 52 2.74 -7.13 5.28
CA GLU A 52 2.02 -6.35 4.28
C GLU A 52 0.53 -6.30 4.63
N ASP A 53 -0.06 -5.13 4.47
CA ASP A 53 -1.49 -4.90 4.61
C ASP A 53 -2.01 -4.35 3.29
N ILE A 54 -2.92 -5.09 2.66
CA ILE A 54 -3.58 -4.67 1.44
C ILE A 54 -5.00 -4.29 1.82
N SER A 55 -5.23 -2.98 1.91
CA SER A 55 -6.57 -2.44 2.06
C SER A 55 -7.09 -2.08 0.67
N SER A 56 -7.95 -2.95 0.13
CA SER A 56 -8.88 -2.55 -0.92
C SER A 56 -9.93 -1.70 -0.22
N PHE A 57 -10.14 -0.45 -0.64
CA PHE A 57 -11.34 0.26 -0.21
C PHE A 57 -12.52 -0.43 -0.90
N PRO A 58 -13.46 -1.10 -0.18
CA PRO A 58 -14.83 -0.90 -0.58
C PRO A 58 -15.09 0.59 -0.35
N ASP A 59 -15.53 1.30 -1.38
CA ASP A 59 -16.13 2.62 -1.20
C ASP A 59 -17.36 2.43 -0.29
N THR A 60 -17.16 2.43 1.02
CA THR A 60 -18.24 2.55 1.99
C THR A 60 -18.56 4.02 2.07
N GLY A 61 -19.26 4.51 1.04
CA GLY A 61 -20.09 5.69 1.13
C GLY A 61 -21.19 5.45 2.15
N TYR A 62 -20.88 5.48 3.45
CA TYR A 62 -21.84 5.61 4.54
C TYR A 62 -21.16 6.18 5.78
N GLY A 63 -21.55 7.41 6.14
CA GLY A 63 -21.52 7.85 7.53
C GLY A 63 -20.51 8.95 7.85
N LYS A 64 -20.99 10.18 7.78
CA LYS A 64 -20.58 11.25 8.69
C LYS A 64 -20.45 10.69 10.12
N GLY A 65 -19.23 10.65 10.66
CA GLY A 65 -18.97 10.44 12.09
C GLY A 65 -18.31 9.11 12.45
N GLY A 66 -16.97 9.13 12.55
CA GLY A 66 -16.20 8.03 13.15
C GLY A 66 -14.75 8.47 13.35
N TYR A 67 -14.38 8.72 14.60
CA TYR A 67 -13.05 9.15 15.02
C TYR A 67 -11.98 8.12 14.63
N GLY A 68 -10.96 8.54 13.88
CA GLY A 68 -9.86 7.66 13.46
C GLY A 68 -8.74 8.38 12.70
N GLY A 69 -8.02 9.27 13.39
CA GLY A 69 -6.61 9.62 13.19
C GLY A 69 -6.05 9.89 11.78
N GLY A 70 -5.68 11.16 11.56
CA GLY A 70 -4.40 11.49 10.94
C GLY A 70 -4.40 11.99 9.49
N GLY A 71 -4.51 13.31 9.33
CA GLY A 71 -3.74 14.12 8.39
C GLY A 71 -3.84 13.84 6.88
N GLY A 72 -4.48 14.75 6.15
CA GLY A 72 -4.33 14.82 4.70
C GLY A 72 -5.52 15.45 4.01
N THR A 73 -5.45 16.75 3.77
CA THR A 73 -6.36 17.49 2.90
C THR A 73 -6.40 16.92 1.48
N VAL A 74 -7.53 17.19 0.82
CA VAL A 74 -7.87 17.06 -0.61
C VAL A 74 -8.42 15.70 -1.04
N MET A 75 -9.74 15.62 -1.21
CA MET A 75 -10.32 14.81 -2.29
C MET A 75 -11.40 15.63 -2.95
N ALA A 76 -11.08 16.08 -4.16
CA ALA A 76 -12.04 16.62 -5.11
C ALA A 76 -13.03 15.51 -5.45
N GLU A 77 -14.32 15.84 -5.32
CA GLU A 77 -15.42 14.99 -5.74
C GLU A 77 -15.37 14.77 -7.25
N GLY A 78 -15.29 13.51 -7.67
CA GLY A 78 -15.41 13.08 -9.06
C GLY A 78 -16.13 11.72 -9.12
N PRO A 79 -16.99 11.48 -10.13
CA PRO A 79 -17.71 10.22 -10.26
C PRO A 79 -16.73 9.06 -10.52
N VAL A 80 -16.74 8.06 -9.65
CA VAL A 80 -15.86 6.88 -9.73
C VAL A 80 -16.27 5.99 -10.92
N PRO A 81 -15.38 5.72 -11.90
CA PRO A 81 -15.68 4.80 -13.00
C PRO A 81 -15.82 3.37 -12.47
N ILE A 82 -16.83 2.64 -12.95
CA ILE A 82 -17.19 1.26 -12.55
C ILE A 82 -16.16 0.22 -13.06
N GLY A 83 -14.90 0.60 -13.24
CA GLY A 83 -13.82 -0.20 -13.79
C GLY A 83 -12.42 0.11 -13.25
N GLU A 84 -12.26 1.12 -12.38
CA GLU A 84 -10.99 1.42 -11.71
C GLU A 84 -11.04 0.91 -10.27
N GLN A 85 -10.20 -0.09 -9.97
CA GLN A 85 -10.10 -0.68 -8.64
C GLN A 85 -8.81 -0.18 -7.99
N GLU A 86 -8.94 0.87 -7.18
CA GLU A 86 -7.82 1.39 -6.40
C GLU A 86 -7.58 0.52 -5.16
N PHE A 87 -6.30 0.26 -4.86
CA PHE A 87 -5.89 -0.40 -3.62
C PHE A 87 -4.72 0.34 -3.00
N THR A 88 -4.67 0.36 -1.68
CA THR A 88 -3.51 0.84 -0.94
C THR A 88 -2.77 -0.36 -0.35
N LEU A 89 -1.47 -0.45 -0.64
CA LEU A 89 -0.58 -1.46 -0.06
C LEU A 89 0.35 -0.78 0.95
N ARG A 90 0.28 -1.21 2.21
CA ARG A 90 1.17 -0.80 3.29
C ARG A 90 2.16 -1.92 3.60
N VAL A 91 3.44 -1.58 3.68
CA VAL A 91 4.51 -2.50 4.09
C VAL A 91 5.06 -2.07 5.43
N TYR A 92 5.23 -3.04 6.32
CA TYR A 92 5.86 -2.90 7.62
C TYR A 92 7.14 -3.73 7.63
N LEU A 93 8.27 -3.07 7.86
CA LEU A 93 9.57 -3.73 8.03
C LEU A 93 10.06 -3.45 9.45
N THR A 94 10.53 -4.49 10.15
CA THR A 94 11.16 -4.35 11.46
C THR A 94 12.61 -4.81 11.38
N TYR A 95 13.52 -3.99 11.87
CA TYR A 95 14.96 -4.25 11.87
C TYR A 95 15.52 -4.22 13.29
N GLU A 96 16.60 -4.96 13.50
CA GLU A 96 17.52 -4.69 14.61
C GLU A 96 18.28 -3.39 14.34
N LEU A 97 18.62 -2.64 15.37
CA LEU A 97 19.58 -1.54 15.30
C LEU A 97 20.89 -1.97 15.96
N ARG A 98 22.02 -1.42 15.50
CA ARG A 98 23.37 -1.72 15.99
C ARG A 98 24.22 -0.48 16.19
#